data_AF-A0AA88Q4W2-F1
#
_entry.id   AF-A0AA88Q4W2-F1
#
_cell.length_a   1.000
_cell.length_b   1.000
_cell.length_c   1.000
_cell.angle_alpha   90.00
_cell.angle_beta   90.00
_cell.angle_gamma   90.00
#
_symmetry.space_group_name_H-M   'P 1'
#
loop_
_entity.id
_entity.type
_entity.pdbx_description
1 polymer ?
#
loop_
_entity_poly.entity_id
_entity_poly.type
_entity_poly.pdbx_seq_one_letter_code
_entity_poly.pdbx_strand_id
1 'polypeptide(L)'
;MAKRRITQETFDAVVRENIEEFDMEESEALKEAIEQFESQGVDLSNIVKAVPKVSSEENTEDQTHEVLQALESLKTAVASSSASVLEDLRVFTQQCSLGFAQRYLAAQKEAYPTILACCQRAAEEKEALSVALAALSALTDGQPDLLDVEGREFLIGALTAQQADAALTCLCIHVVRHCCVKHENNRQDLVKAGVLPLLTASITRHIEHPEVVREACVALRVMTFDDDVRVPFGHAHEHAKMIVLEQNGLKVIVEAAKAHPENTSVLSELCATLSRLAVRNEFCQDIVDLGGLKFMITLLADSLDCPELVKQVLSALKAIAGNDDVKDAIVNAGGAELIVMAMNRHMANAQVCEQGSAALCVLALRKPNNCKVIMECGGALAALQAMKTHPDEVNVQKQSCMLLRNLVARTRDFSQLILEMGAEALISQALAAHRDCGDVGRAALRDLGCQVELRELWTGKKGSLSH
;
A
#
# COMPACT_ATOMS: atom_id res chain seq x y z
N MET A 1 15.87 -16.78 -10.50
CA MET A 1 17.16 -16.50 -11.17
C MET A 1 17.27 -14.99 -11.32
N ALA A 2 18.39 -14.38 -10.96
CA ALA A 2 18.57 -12.95 -11.17
C ALA A 2 18.54 -12.67 -12.69
N LYS A 3 17.67 -11.76 -13.13
CA LYS A 3 17.64 -11.33 -14.53
C LYS A 3 18.93 -10.61 -14.87
N ARG A 4 19.45 -10.79 -16.10
CA ARG A 4 20.62 -10.05 -16.58
C ARG A 4 20.27 -8.56 -16.68
N ARG A 5 21.22 -7.67 -16.40
CA ARG A 5 21.04 -6.21 -16.48
C ARG A 5 22.19 -5.60 -17.29
N ILE A 6 21.91 -4.48 -17.94
CA ILE A 6 22.87 -3.68 -18.72
C ILE A 6 22.86 -2.23 -18.23
N THR A 7 23.84 -1.42 -18.64
CA THR A 7 23.86 0.02 -18.38
C THR A 7 23.10 0.78 -19.48
N GLN A 8 22.70 2.03 -19.20
CA GLN A 8 22.11 2.90 -20.22
C GLN A 8 23.09 3.12 -21.37
N GLU A 9 24.38 3.33 -21.07
CA GLU A 9 25.41 3.53 -22.09
C GLU A 9 25.55 2.31 -23.01
N THR A 10 25.40 1.09 -22.46
CA THR A 10 25.42 -0.14 -23.27
C THR A 10 24.21 -0.22 -24.20
N PHE A 11 23.03 0.14 -23.70
CA PHE A 11 21.81 0.16 -24.51
C PHE A 11 21.90 1.20 -25.62
N ASP A 12 22.29 2.44 -25.28
CA ASP A 12 22.42 3.55 -26.21
C ASP A 12 23.50 3.27 -27.29
N ALA A 13 24.58 2.57 -26.94
CA ALA A 13 25.60 2.16 -27.89
C ALA A 13 25.05 1.19 -28.95
N VAL A 14 24.23 0.21 -28.56
CA VAL A 14 23.60 -0.73 -29.52
C VAL A 14 22.58 -0.02 -30.39
N VAL A 15 21.77 0.88 -29.84
CA VAL A 15 20.84 1.69 -30.65
C VAL A 15 21.61 2.53 -31.67
N ARG A 16 22.73 3.12 -31.27
CA ARG A 16 23.58 3.91 -32.17
C ARG A 16 24.25 3.07 -33.24
N GLU A 17 24.78 1.90 -32.89
CA GLU A 17 25.34 0.92 -33.84
C GLU A 17 24.29 0.52 -34.89
N ASN A 18 23.05 0.25 -34.47
CA ASN A 18 21.93 -0.04 -35.37
C ASN A 18 21.64 1.12 -36.35
N ILE A 19 21.71 2.36 -35.88
CA ILE A 19 21.50 3.54 -36.74
C ILE A 19 22.68 3.74 -37.71
N GLU A 20 23.91 3.73 -37.20
CA GLU A 20 25.10 4.13 -37.94
C GLU A 20 25.68 3.03 -38.83
N GLU A 21 25.69 1.77 -38.37
CA GLU A 21 26.28 0.65 -39.12
C GLU A 21 25.29 -0.05 -40.04
N PHE A 22 23.99 0.01 -39.71
CA PHE A 22 22.93 -0.69 -40.46
C PHE A 22 21.94 0.27 -41.16
N ASP A 23 22.19 1.59 -41.13
CA ASP A 23 21.35 2.64 -41.75
C ASP A 23 19.86 2.54 -41.35
N MET A 24 19.59 2.12 -40.10
CA MET A 24 18.22 1.95 -39.61
C MET A 24 17.61 3.29 -39.20
N GLU A 25 16.29 3.44 -39.43
CA GLU A 25 15.52 4.56 -38.88
C GLU A 25 15.53 4.50 -37.34
N GLU A 26 15.58 5.65 -36.66
CA GLU A 26 15.70 5.75 -35.19
C GLU A 26 14.68 4.87 -34.44
N SER A 27 13.42 4.88 -34.89
CA SER A 27 12.34 4.09 -34.29
C SER A 27 12.51 2.58 -34.49
N GLU A 28 13.12 2.18 -35.61
CA GLU A 28 13.40 0.79 -35.94
C GLU A 28 14.61 0.29 -35.14
N ALA A 29 15.70 1.06 -35.12
CA ALA A 29 16.90 0.77 -34.34
C ALA A 29 16.60 0.57 -32.84
N LEU A 30 15.77 1.45 -32.27
CA LEU A 30 15.32 1.35 -30.87
C LEU A 30 14.52 0.09 -30.62
N LYS A 31 13.58 -0.24 -31.52
CA LYS A 31 12.75 -1.43 -31.41
C LYS A 31 13.59 -2.70 -31.49
N GLU A 32 14.53 -2.76 -32.43
CA GLU A 32 15.43 -3.90 -32.59
C GLU A 32 16.31 -4.09 -31.37
N ALA A 33 16.89 -3.03 -30.81
CA ALA A 33 17.70 -3.12 -29.60
C ALA A 33 16.88 -3.66 -28.40
N ILE A 34 15.61 -3.21 -28.25
CA ILE A 34 14.71 -3.73 -27.21
C ILE A 34 14.48 -5.23 -27.40
N GLU A 35 14.10 -5.66 -28.61
CA GLU A 35 13.84 -7.07 -28.92
C GLU A 35 15.10 -7.94 -28.73
N GLN A 36 16.27 -7.43 -29.14
CA GLN A 36 17.55 -8.10 -28.98
C GLN A 36 17.90 -8.35 -27.50
N PHE A 37 17.74 -7.35 -26.64
CA PHE A 37 18.03 -7.51 -25.21
C PHE A 37 16.98 -8.35 -24.48
N GLU A 38 15.69 -8.16 -24.79
CA GLU A 38 14.60 -8.94 -24.19
C GLU A 38 14.70 -10.43 -24.57
N SER A 39 15.08 -10.76 -25.82
CA SER A 39 15.32 -12.15 -26.25
C SER A 39 16.49 -12.84 -25.52
N GLN A 40 17.45 -12.05 -25.04
CA GLN A 40 18.57 -12.52 -24.20
C GLN A 40 18.22 -12.60 -22.71
N GLY A 41 16.97 -12.27 -22.34
CA GLY A 41 16.50 -12.26 -20.95
C GLY A 41 17.06 -11.11 -20.11
N VAL A 42 17.46 -10.00 -20.75
CA VAL A 42 17.88 -8.78 -20.07
C VAL A 42 16.65 -8.01 -19.54
N ASP A 43 16.75 -7.52 -18.32
CA ASP A 43 15.75 -6.67 -17.69
C ASP A 43 15.98 -5.20 -18.03
N LEU A 44 15.10 -4.63 -18.86
CA LEU A 44 15.17 -3.25 -19.32
C LEU A 44 14.33 -2.29 -18.45
N SER A 45 13.88 -2.69 -17.26
CA SER A 45 13.05 -1.85 -16.38
C SER A 45 13.70 -0.52 -15.99
N ASN A 46 15.04 -0.47 -16.00
CA ASN A 46 15.84 0.67 -15.57
C ASN A 46 16.41 1.48 -16.74
N ILE A 47 16.06 1.11 -17.97
CA ILE A 47 16.61 1.67 -19.19
C ILE A 47 15.60 2.63 -19.82
N VAL A 48 16.05 3.84 -20.13
CA VAL A 48 15.29 4.82 -20.89
C VAL A 48 15.24 4.34 -22.33
N LYS A 49 14.03 3.94 -22.75
CA LYS A 49 13.74 3.42 -24.10
C LYS A 49 13.41 4.57 -25.04
N ALA A 50 14.36 5.47 -25.22
CA ALA A 50 14.25 6.61 -26.13
C ALA A 50 15.59 6.84 -26.82
N VAL A 51 15.57 7.37 -28.04
CA VAL A 51 16.81 7.75 -28.73
C VAL A 51 17.34 9.05 -28.10
N PRO A 52 18.62 9.10 -27.71
CA PRO A 52 19.25 10.32 -27.20
C PRO A 52 19.12 11.48 -28.19
N LYS A 53 18.83 12.69 -27.68
CA LYS A 53 18.68 13.88 -28.53
C LYS A 53 19.93 14.75 -28.48
N VAL A 54 20.20 15.44 -29.59
CA VAL A 54 21.29 16.42 -29.68
C VAL A 54 21.03 17.57 -28.68
N SER A 55 22.02 17.87 -27.84
CA SER A 55 21.94 18.91 -26.81
C SER A 55 22.09 20.35 -27.34
N SER A 56 22.71 20.53 -28.52
CA SER A 56 22.81 21.81 -29.24
C SER A 56 23.11 21.59 -30.73
N GLU A 57 22.57 22.44 -31.63
CA GLU A 57 22.70 22.30 -33.09
C GLU A 57 24.16 22.30 -33.62
N GLU A 58 25.16 22.59 -32.78
CA GLU A 58 26.56 22.78 -33.21
C GLU A 58 27.48 21.56 -32.98
N ASN A 59 27.09 20.55 -32.18
CA ASN A 59 27.92 19.35 -31.93
C ASN A 59 27.08 18.06 -31.89
N THR A 60 27.21 17.21 -32.92
CA THR A 60 26.52 15.91 -33.03
C THR A 60 27.04 14.83 -32.06
N GLU A 61 28.16 15.08 -31.37
CA GLU A 61 28.77 14.10 -30.44
C GLU A 61 28.15 14.10 -29.02
N ASP A 62 27.42 15.16 -28.64
CA ASP A 62 26.80 15.31 -27.30
C ASP A 62 25.30 14.97 -27.31
N GLN A 63 24.93 13.81 -27.88
CA GLN A 63 23.56 13.30 -27.75
C GLN A 63 23.33 12.73 -26.35
N THR A 64 22.27 13.17 -25.68
CA THR A 64 21.92 12.69 -24.34
C THR A 64 20.41 12.70 -24.11
N HIS A 65 19.96 11.98 -23.09
CA HIS A 65 18.54 11.89 -22.73
C HIS A 65 18.03 13.21 -22.15
N GLU A 66 16.78 13.57 -22.42
CA GLU A 66 16.17 14.83 -21.95
C GLU A 66 16.26 15.02 -20.42
N VAL A 67 16.16 13.94 -19.65
CA VAL A 67 16.33 13.98 -18.18
C VAL A 67 17.74 14.42 -17.77
N LEU A 68 18.77 14.02 -18.53
CA LEU A 68 20.15 14.41 -18.28
C LEU A 68 20.42 15.83 -18.79
N GLN A 69 19.82 16.23 -19.92
CA GLN A 69 19.86 17.63 -20.37
C GLN A 69 19.28 18.57 -19.31
N ALA A 70 18.10 18.24 -18.78
CA ALA A 70 17.46 19.00 -17.71
C ALA A 70 18.34 19.06 -16.44
N LEU A 71 19.01 17.95 -16.09
CA LEU A 71 19.92 17.91 -14.95
C LEU A 71 21.16 18.78 -15.16
N GLU A 72 21.78 18.76 -16.34
CA GLU A 72 22.96 19.58 -16.65
C GLU A 72 22.62 21.07 -16.73
N SER A 73 21.47 21.43 -17.31
CA SER A 73 20.92 22.79 -17.25
C SER A 73 20.75 23.25 -15.80
N LEU A 74 20.18 22.39 -14.95
CA LEU A 74 20.01 22.67 -13.53
C LEU A 74 21.34 22.85 -12.79
N LYS A 75 22.33 21.95 -13.00
CA LYS A 75 23.66 22.08 -12.41
C LYS A 75 24.31 23.41 -12.79
N THR A 76 24.19 23.79 -14.05
CA THR A 76 24.71 25.07 -14.57
C THR A 76 24.01 26.26 -13.92
N ALA A 77 22.68 26.24 -13.86
CA ALA A 77 21.87 27.30 -13.27
C ALA A 77 22.13 27.47 -11.75
N VAL A 78 22.35 26.37 -11.03
CA VAL A 78 22.73 26.35 -9.61
C VAL A 78 24.12 26.96 -9.43
N ALA A 79 25.09 26.58 -10.27
CA ALA A 79 26.45 27.13 -10.21
C ALA A 79 26.48 28.64 -10.50
N SER A 80 25.68 29.11 -11.45
CA SER A 80 25.63 30.52 -11.84
C SER A 80 24.65 31.38 -11.04
N SER A 81 23.90 30.79 -10.10
CA SER A 81 22.79 31.45 -9.37
C SER A 81 21.80 32.15 -10.30
N SER A 82 21.44 31.47 -11.40
CA SER A 82 20.51 31.96 -12.42
C SER A 82 19.06 32.04 -11.89
N ALA A 83 18.26 32.94 -12.46
CA ALA A 83 16.81 32.96 -12.26
C ALA A 83 16.09 31.77 -12.92
N SER A 84 16.75 31.02 -13.81
CA SER A 84 16.16 29.88 -14.53
C SER A 84 15.98 28.62 -13.69
N VAL A 85 16.59 28.54 -12.50
CA VAL A 85 16.61 27.33 -11.65
C VAL A 85 15.21 26.75 -11.42
N LEU A 86 14.19 27.60 -11.26
CA LEU A 86 12.82 27.15 -11.07
C LEU A 86 12.25 26.44 -12.30
N GLU A 87 12.55 26.95 -13.49
CA GLU A 87 12.08 26.34 -14.73
C GLU A 87 12.82 25.03 -15.01
N ASP A 88 14.14 25.03 -14.79
CA ASP A 88 14.97 23.84 -14.93
C ASP A 88 14.51 22.71 -13.97
N LEU A 89 14.12 23.05 -12.73
CA LEU A 89 13.53 22.11 -11.77
C LEU A 89 12.16 21.56 -12.24
N ARG A 90 11.32 22.39 -12.86
CA ARG A 90 10.01 21.95 -13.39
C ARG A 90 10.19 20.97 -14.55
N VAL A 91 11.08 21.29 -15.48
CA VAL A 91 11.43 20.40 -16.60
C VAL A 91 12.00 19.08 -16.07
N PHE A 92 12.93 19.13 -15.11
CA PHE A 92 13.47 17.93 -14.48
C PHE A 92 12.38 17.08 -13.81
N THR A 93 11.45 17.71 -13.08
CA THR A 93 10.31 17.03 -12.44
C THR A 93 9.43 16.32 -13.46
N GLN A 94 9.15 16.96 -14.59
CA GLN A 94 8.37 16.37 -15.68
C GLN A 94 9.08 15.15 -16.26
N GLN A 95 10.39 15.22 -16.46
CA GLN A 95 11.20 14.10 -16.96
C GLN A 95 11.23 12.92 -15.98
N CYS A 96 11.38 13.17 -14.67
CA CYS A 96 11.28 12.13 -13.64
C CYS A 96 9.88 11.47 -13.57
N SER A 97 8.84 12.20 -13.97
CA SER A 97 7.46 11.72 -13.96
C SER A 97 7.13 10.76 -15.12
N LEU A 98 8.00 10.66 -16.14
CA LEU A 98 7.82 9.75 -17.28
C LEU A 98 7.97 8.28 -16.91
N GLY A 99 8.77 7.95 -15.89
CA GLY A 99 8.97 6.58 -15.48
C GLY A 99 10.17 6.35 -14.56
N PHE A 100 10.26 5.13 -14.04
CA PHE A 100 11.36 4.72 -13.16
C PHE A 100 12.72 4.80 -13.84
N ALA A 101 12.80 4.47 -15.14
CA ALA A 101 14.05 4.51 -15.89
C ALA A 101 14.70 5.90 -15.93
N GLN A 102 13.92 6.96 -16.13
CA GLN A 102 14.40 8.34 -16.14
C GLN A 102 14.95 8.73 -14.77
N ARG A 103 14.22 8.39 -13.70
CA ARG A 103 14.65 8.64 -12.32
C ARG A 103 15.93 7.89 -11.98
N TYR A 104 16.02 6.63 -12.41
CA TYR A 104 17.19 5.79 -12.20
C TYR A 104 18.41 6.35 -12.93
N LEU A 105 18.26 6.71 -14.21
CA LEU A 105 19.33 7.33 -15.00
C LEU A 105 19.82 8.64 -14.38
N ALA A 106 18.90 9.52 -13.98
CA ALA A 106 19.23 10.78 -13.31
C ALA A 106 20.00 10.54 -12.01
N ALA A 107 19.55 9.59 -11.20
CA ALA A 107 20.21 9.22 -9.95
C ALA A 107 21.66 8.74 -10.16
N GLN A 108 21.95 8.01 -11.25
CA GLN A 108 23.32 7.60 -11.59
C GLN A 108 24.24 8.78 -11.97
N LYS A 109 23.70 9.97 -12.25
CA LYS A 109 24.45 11.16 -12.69
C LYS A 109 24.37 12.32 -11.68
N GLU A 110 24.30 11.99 -10.39
CA GLU A 110 24.32 12.93 -9.26
C GLU A 110 23.10 13.87 -9.18
N ALA A 111 21.92 13.41 -9.64
CA ALA A 111 20.70 14.18 -9.48
C ALA A 111 20.36 14.46 -8.01
N TYR A 112 20.45 13.46 -7.13
CA TYR A 112 20.05 13.61 -5.73
C TYR A 112 20.75 14.75 -4.98
N PRO A 113 22.10 14.81 -4.91
CA PRO A 113 22.78 15.91 -4.23
C PRO A 113 22.48 17.27 -4.89
N THR A 114 22.31 17.31 -6.22
CA THR A 114 21.95 18.53 -6.95
C THR A 114 20.57 19.06 -6.52
N ILE A 115 19.56 18.18 -6.50
CA ILE A 115 18.20 18.56 -6.08
C ILE A 115 18.14 18.92 -4.60
N LEU A 116 18.83 18.16 -3.74
CA LEU A 116 18.89 18.46 -2.30
C LEU A 116 19.51 19.84 -2.05
N ALA A 117 20.59 20.20 -2.74
CA ALA A 117 21.19 21.52 -2.66
C ALA A 117 20.22 22.64 -3.11
N CYS A 118 19.41 22.38 -4.15
CA CYS A 118 18.34 23.31 -4.55
C CYS A 118 17.30 23.50 -3.44
N CYS A 119 16.85 22.41 -2.82
CA CYS A 119 15.92 22.46 -1.70
C CYS A 119 16.46 23.26 -0.50
N GLN A 120 17.73 23.04 -0.15
CA GLN A 120 18.40 23.76 0.95
C GLN A 120 18.53 25.26 0.67
N ARG A 121 18.90 25.63 -0.57
CA ARG A 121 19.01 27.04 -0.98
C ARG A 121 17.64 27.75 -1.02
N ALA A 122 16.59 27.00 -1.32
CA ALA A 122 15.23 27.52 -1.41
C ALA A 122 14.49 27.58 -0.07
N ALA A 123 15.12 27.18 1.05
CA ALA A 123 14.43 26.93 2.32
C ALA A 123 13.59 28.12 2.86
N GLU A 124 13.97 29.36 2.53
CA GLU A 124 13.28 30.58 2.97
C GLU A 124 12.25 31.11 1.95
N GLU A 125 12.27 30.63 0.71
CA GLU A 125 11.40 31.09 -0.36
C GLU A 125 10.36 30.03 -0.72
N LYS A 126 9.12 30.26 -0.31
CA LYS A 126 8.02 29.28 -0.42
C LYS A 126 7.83 28.71 -1.82
N GLU A 127 7.82 29.56 -2.86
CA GLU A 127 7.63 29.09 -4.24
C GLU A 127 8.80 28.23 -4.71
N ALA A 128 10.03 28.68 -4.47
CA ALA A 128 11.24 27.95 -4.83
C ALA A 128 11.32 26.61 -4.09
N LEU A 129 10.98 26.59 -2.80
CA LEU A 129 11.00 25.38 -1.99
C LEU A 129 9.97 24.37 -2.49
N SER A 130 8.78 24.84 -2.87
CA SER A 130 7.72 23.99 -3.42
C SER A 130 8.18 23.29 -4.70
N VAL A 131 8.77 24.04 -5.63
CA VAL A 131 9.27 23.49 -6.91
C VAL A 131 10.43 22.52 -6.66
N ALA A 132 11.36 22.84 -5.76
CA ALA A 132 12.48 21.98 -5.43
C ALA A 132 12.03 20.68 -4.72
N LEU A 133 11.09 20.77 -3.77
CA LEU A 133 10.52 19.59 -3.10
C LEU A 133 9.72 18.70 -4.07
N ALA A 134 9.03 19.28 -5.05
CA ALA A 134 8.36 18.51 -6.10
C ALA A 134 9.37 17.71 -6.94
N ALA A 135 10.50 18.32 -7.31
CA ALA A 135 11.59 17.63 -7.99
C ALA A 135 12.19 16.50 -7.12
N LEU A 136 12.39 16.75 -5.83
CA LEU A 136 12.91 15.77 -4.88
C LEU A 136 11.93 14.60 -4.68
N SER A 137 10.63 14.90 -4.59
CA SER A 137 9.57 13.90 -4.48
C SER A 137 9.53 13.02 -5.73
N ALA A 138 9.56 13.64 -6.92
CA ALA A 138 9.60 12.92 -8.18
C ALA A 138 10.83 12.01 -8.25
N LEU A 139 12.03 12.50 -7.93
CA LEU A 139 13.27 11.72 -8.00
C LEU A 139 13.28 10.51 -7.05
N THR A 140 12.77 10.69 -5.83
CA THR A 140 12.80 9.64 -4.77
C THR A 140 11.74 8.56 -4.95
N ASP A 141 10.73 8.75 -5.83
CA ASP A 141 9.68 7.75 -6.07
C ASP A 141 10.22 6.42 -6.63
N GLY A 142 10.18 5.38 -5.80
CA GLY A 142 10.75 4.07 -6.10
C GLY A 142 12.25 3.94 -5.87
N GLN A 143 12.91 4.99 -5.36
CA GLN A 143 14.36 5.05 -5.11
C GLN A 143 14.67 5.45 -3.66
N PRO A 144 14.25 4.64 -2.66
CA PRO A 144 14.43 5.01 -1.26
C PRO A 144 15.90 5.06 -0.82
N ASP A 145 16.79 4.34 -1.52
CA ASP A 145 18.24 4.31 -1.24
C ASP A 145 18.95 5.65 -1.48
N LEU A 146 18.28 6.63 -2.13
CA LEU A 146 18.83 7.96 -2.32
C LEU A 146 18.88 8.79 -1.04
N LEU A 147 18.04 8.49 -0.05
CA LEU A 147 17.99 9.28 1.17
C LEU A 147 19.26 9.09 2.01
N ASP A 148 20.07 10.13 2.10
CA ASP A 148 21.22 10.18 3.00
C ASP A 148 20.92 10.92 4.31
N VAL A 149 21.95 11.10 5.14
CA VAL A 149 21.86 11.77 6.44
C VAL A 149 21.46 13.24 6.27
N GLU A 150 22.06 13.96 5.32
CA GLU A 150 21.79 15.38 5.08
C GLU A 150 20.36 15.60 4.58
N GLY A 151 19.90 14.75 3.67
CA GLY A 151 18.53 14.77 3.18
C GLY A 151 17.51 14.45 4.27
N ARG A 152 17.80 13.50 5.16
CA ARG A 152 16.93 13.21 6.31
C ARG A 152 16.83 14.42 7.24
N GLU A 153 17.95 15.04 7.58
CA GLU A 153 17.97 16.25 8.42
C GLU A 153 17.22 17.41 7.77
N PHE A 154 17.42 17.62 6.47
CA PHE A 154 16.68 18.58 5.69
C PHE A 154 15.17 18.32 5.72
N LEU A 155 14.72 17.08 5.49
CA LEU A 155 13.29 16.74 5.48
C LEU A 155 12.62 16.98 6.83
N ILE A 156 13.27 16.58 7.92
CA ILE A 156 12.75 16.83 9.28
C ILE A 156 12.72 18.34 9.56
N GLY A 157 13.77 19.07 9.18
CA GLY A 157 13.83 20.52 9.30
C GLY A 157 12.73 21.23 8.50
N ALA A 158 12.55 20.86 7.23
CA ALA A 158 11.54 21.42 6.34
C ALA A 158 10.12 21.12 6.84
N LEU A 159 9.82 19.87 7.23
CA LEU A 159 8.53 19.50 7.78
C LEU A 159 8.24 20.21 9.11
N THR A 160 9.28 20.52 9.90
CA THR A 160 9.16 21.30 11.14
C THR A 160 8.93 22.79 10.88
N ALA A 161 9.67 23.39 9.94
CA ALA A 161 9.59 24.82 9.64
C ALA A 161 8.31 25.18 8.87
N GLN A 162 7.88 24.33 7.95
CA GLN A 162 6.77 24.59 7.03
C GLN A 162 5.43 24.06 7.54
N GLN A 163 5.31 23.76 8.84
CA GLN A 163 4.11 23.21 9.46
C GLN A 163 2.83 24.01 9.17
N ALA A 164 2.93 25.33 8.99
CA ALA A 164 1.78 26.19 8.70
C ALA A 164 1.29 26.12 7.25
N ASP A 165 2.10 25.60 6.33
CA ASP A 165 1.81 25.56 4.90
C ASP A 165 1.36 24.17 4.46
N ALA A 166 0.09 24.04 4.07
CA ALA A 166 -0.49 22.76 3.69
C ALA A 166 0.21 22.13 2.46
N ALA A 167 0.55 22.94 1.45
CA ALA A 167 1.14 22.44 0.20
C ALA A 167 2.58 21.95 0.41
N LEU A 168 3.40 22.73 1.11
CA LEU A 168 4.78 22.34 1.44
C LEU A 168 4.81 21.14 2.41
N THR A 169 3.90 21.12 3.40
CA THR A 169 3.74 19.97 4.30
C THR A 169 3.42 18.71 3.50
N CYS A 170 2.49 18.78 2.56
CA CYS A 170 2.12 17.66 1.70
C CYS A 170 3.30 17.13 0.88
N LEU A 171 4.07 18.02 0.24
CA LEU A 171 5.26 17.66 -0.53
C LEU A 171 6.34 16.99 0.35
N CYS A 172 6.59 17.53 1.55
CA CYS A 172 7.53 16.90 2.48
C CYS A 172 7.08 15.48 2.87
N ILE A 173 5.79 15.29 3.12
CA ILE A 173 5.20 13.97 3.45
C ILE A 173 5.33 13.00 2.27
N HIS A 174 5.18 13.46 1.02
CA HIS A 174 5.43 12.62 -0.15
C HIS A 174 6.87 12.12 -0.20
N VAL A 175 7.86 12.99 0.01
CA VAL A 175 9.27 12.58 0.03
C VAL A 175 9.52 11.58 1.17
N VAL A 176 9.01 11.84 2.38
CA VAL A 176 9.08 10.89 3.51
C VAL A 176 8.51 9.53 3.12
N ARG A 177 7.35 9.51 2.45
CA ARG A 177 6.71 8.27 2.00
C ARG A 177 7.59 7.53 0.99
N HIS A 178 8.06 8.21 -0.05
CA HIS A 178 8.89 7.62 -1.10
C HIS A 178 10.18 7.01 -0.54
N CYS A 179 10.82 7.70 0.41
CA CYS A 179 12.04 7.21 1.04
C CYS A 179 11.81 6.04 2.00
N CYS A 180 10.58 5.76 2.43
CA CYS A 180 10.27 4.71 3.41
C CYS A 180 9.63 3.45 2.84
N VAL A 181 9.05 3.48 1.64
CA VAL A 181 8.45 2.29 1.02
C VAL A 181 9.56 1.27 0.71
N LYS A 182 9.37 0.01 1.13
CA LYS A 182 10.36 -1.08 0.97
C LYS A 182 11.74 -0.78 1.54
N HIS A 183 11.84 0.12 2.52
CA HIS A 183 13.11 0.54 3.09
C HIS A 183 13.05 0.69 4.62
N GLU A 184 13.41 -0.37 5.35
CA GLU A 184 13.27 -0.43 6.80
C GLU A 184 14.19 0.52 7.55
N ASN A 185 15.46 0.67 7.12
CA ASN A 185 16.41 1.53 7.83
C ASN A 185 15.96 3.01 7.79
N ASN A 186 15.55 3.52 6.63
CA ASN A 186 14.95 4.85 6.49
C ASN A 186 13.75 5.06 7.41
N ARG A 187 12.84 4.07 7.52
CA ARG A 187 11.71 4.16 8.47
C ARG A 187 12.22 4.33 9.89
N GLN A 188 13.16 3.50 10.34
CA GLN A 188 13.70 3.59 11.68
C GLN A 188 14.41 4.91 11.94
N ASP A 189 15.21 5.38 10.99
CA ASP A 189 15.99 6.61 11.14
C ASP A 189 15.10 7.85 11.16
N LEU A 190 14.06 7.90 10.31
CA LEU A 190 13.06 8.98 10.33
C LEU A 190 12.19 8.94 11.60
N VAL A 191 11.83 7.75 12.09
CA VAL A 191 11.12 7.61 13.37
C VAL A 191 11.99 8.11 14.52
N LYS A 192 13.27 7.72 14.59
CA LYS A 192 14.23 8.23 15.58
C LYS A 192 14.42 9.74 15.48
N ALA A 193 14.36 10.30 14.28
CA ALA A 193 14.46 11.74 14.03
C ALA A 193 13.16 12.52 14.32
N GLY A 194 12.07 11.84 14.76
CA GLY A 194 10.84 12.50 15.19
C GLY A 194 9.80 12.71 14.09
N VAL A 195 9.79 11.91 13.02
CA VAL A 195 8.80 12.07 11.94
C VAL A 195 7.35 11.79 12.41
N LEU A 196 7.13 10.86 13.35
CA LEU A 196 5.79 10.47 13.80
C LEU A 196 4.96 11.62 14.40
N PRO A 197 5.46 12.40 15.39
CA PRO A 197 4.74 13.57 15.89
C PRO A 197 4.47 14.62 14.81
N LEU A 198 5.38 14.78 13.83
CA LEU A 198 5.17 15.72 12.72
C LEU A 198 4.02 15.27 11.80
N LEU A 199 3.93 13.97 11.50
CA LEU A 199 2.84 13.42 10.69
C LEU A 199 1.48 13.55 11.37
N THR A 200 1.37 13.21 12.66
CA THR A 200 0.10 13.35 13.40
C THR A 200 -0.29 14.80 13.65
N ALA A 201 0.68 15.68 13.91
CA ALA A 201 0.44 17.12 14.01
C ALA A 201 0.00 17.72 12.67
N SER A 202 0.49 17.20 11.53
CA SER A 202 0.07 17.63 10.20
C SER A 202 -1.41 17.34 9.96
N ILE A 203 -1.90 16.14 10.33
CA ILE A 203 -3.33 15.80 10.27
C ILE A 203 -4.16 16.77 11.12
N THR A 204 -3.72 17.00 12.36
CA THR A 204 -4.48 17.84 13.31
C THR A 204 -4.52 19.30 12.88
N ARG A 205 -3.40 19.84 12.39
CA ARG A 205 -3.30 21.24 11.99
C ARG A 205 -4.01 21.53 10.68
N HIS A 206 -3.86 20.62 9.72
CA HIS A 206 -4.45 20.74 8.39
C HIS A 206 -5.70 19.86 8.26
N ILE A 207 -6.47 19.75 9.34
CA ILE A 207 -7.62 18.84 9.41
C ILE A 207 -8.66 19.15 8.34
N GLU A 208 -8.80 20.39 7.89
CA GLU A 208 -9.71 20.79 6.80
C GLU A 208 -9.12 20.60 5.40
N HIS A 209 -7.86 20.19 5.26
CA HIS A 209 -7.19 19.99 3.97
C HIS A 209 -7.12 18.49 3.61
N PRO A 210 -7.99 18.01 2.69
CA PRO A 210 -8.10 16.59 2.37
C PRO A 210 -6.79 15.92 1.98
N GLU A 211 -5.98 16.61 1.16
CA GLU A 211 -4.73 16.06 0.65
C GLU A 211 -3.70 15.83 1.76
N VAL A 212 -3.53 16.79 2.68
CA VAL A 212 -2.59 16.63 3.80
C VAL A 212 -3.02 15.49 4.72
N VAL A 213 -4.32 15.42 5.06
CA VAL A 213 -4.87 14.34 5.89
C VAL A 213 -4.61 12.99 5.22
N ARG A 214 -4.93 12.87 3.93
CA ARG A 214 -4.76 11.65 3.14
C ARG A 214 -3.29 11.22 3.13
N GLU A 215 -2.38 12.10 2.73
CA GLU A 215 -0.96 11.76 2.58
C GLU A 215 -0.30 11.47 3.93
N ALA A 216 -0.63 12.21 4.99
CA ALA A 216 -0.13 11.95 6.33
C ALA A 216 -0.58 10.58 6.84
N CYS A 217 -1.85 10.20 6.61
CA CYS A 217 -2.35 8.86 6.94
C CYS A 217 -1.61 7.75 6.17
N VAL A 218 -1.38 7.94 4.87
CA VAL A 218 -0.59 7.00 4.05
C VAL A 218 0.84 6.88 4.61
N ALA A 219 1.49 8.00 4.91
CA ALA A 219 2.84 8.01 5.46
C ALA A 219 2.91 7.31 6.83
N LEU A 220 1.94 7.54 7.73
CA LEU A 220 1.84 6.82 9.01
C LEU A 220 1.73 5.30 8.80
N ARG A 221 0.95 4.84 7.82
CA ARG A 221 0.88 3.41 7.50
C ARG A 221 2.18 2.88 6.92
N VAL A 222 2.87 3.63 6.07
CA VAL A 222 4.17 3.22 5.54
C VAL A 222 5.18 2.99 6.67
N MET A 223 5.13 3.78 7.75
CA MET A 223 5.96 3.52 8.93
C MET A 223 5.66 2.18 9.62
N THR A 224 4.52 1.54 9.34
CA THR A 224 4.11 0.25 9.94
C THR A 224 4.19 -0.93 8.95
N PHE A 225 4.87 -0.77 7.82
CA PHE A 225 5.02 -1.84 6.83
C PHE A 225 6.18 -2.79 7.17
N ASP A 226 6.00 -4.05 6.75
CA ASP A 226 7.00 -5.11 6.80
C ASP A 226 7.23 -5.60 5.35
N ASP A 227 7.78 -4.71 4.53
CA ASP A 227 7.86 -4.84 3.06
C ASP A 227 9.29 -4.74 2.50
N ASP A 228 10.30 -4.69 3.37
CA ASP A 228 11.72 -4.65 2.97
C ASP A 228 12.33 -6.06 3.06
N VAL A 229 12.50 -6.69 1.91
CA VAL A 229 13.06 -8.05 1.80
C VAL A 229 14.55 -8.14 2.15
N ARG A 230 15.24 -7.01 2.32
CA ARG A 230 16.68 -6.96 2.63
C ARG A 230 16.95 -7.18 4.11
N VAL A 231 15.94 -6.98 4.97
CA VAL A 231 16.02 -7.21 6.41
C VAL A 231 15.12 -8.39 6.81
N PRO A 232 15.53 -9.22 7.78
CA PRO A 232 14.73 -10.36 8.20
C PRO A 232 13.52 -9.96 9.06
N PHE A 233 13.58 -8.82 9.74
CA PHE A 233 12.54 -8.32 10.65
C PHE A 233 12.48 -6.79 10.60
N GLY A 234 11.28 -6.22 10.53
CA GLY A 234 11.04 -4.78 10.69
C GLY A 234 10.48 -4.40 12.08
N HIS A 235 10.33 -3.10 12.32
CA HIS A 235 9.75 -2.52 13.54
C HIS A 235 8.27 -2.14 13.40
N ALA A 236 7.56 -2.73 12.43
CA ALA A 236 6.17 -2.42 12.11
C ALA A 236 5.22 -2.36 13.32
N HIS A 237 5.26 -3.36 14.21
CA HIS A 237 4.42 -3.40 15.41
C HIS A 237 4.79 -2.32 16.44
N GLU A 238 6.08 -2.04 16.62
CA GLU A 238 6.55 -1.02 17.55
C GLU A 238 6.20 0.38 17.05
N HIS A 239 6.37 0.67 15.76
CA HIS A 239 5.94 1.94 15.18
C HIS A 239 4.43 2.13 15.30
N ALA A 240 3.61 1.09 15.08
CA ALA A 240 2.17 1.18 15.29
C ALA A 240 1.83 1.54 16.75
N LYS A 241 2.52 0.95 17.74
CA LYS A 241 2.36 1.31 19.15
C LYS A 241 2.78 2.76 19.43
N MET A 242 3.91 3.22 18.90
CA MET A 242 4.36 4.61 19.09
C MET A 242 3.32 5.60 18.53
N ILE A 243 2.78 5.34 17.34
CA ILE A 243 1.73 6.16 16.73
C ILE A 243 0.49 6.23 17.65
N VAL A 244 0.06 5.08 18.21
CA VAL A 244 -1.13 5.04 19.07
C VAL A 244 -0.86 5.68 20.44
N LEU A 245 0.16 5.22 21.16
CA LEU A 245 0.39 5.53 22.57
C LEU A 245 1.06 6.89 22.78
N GLU A 246 2.02 7.25 21.93
CA GLU A 246 2.81 8.48 22.11
C GLU A 246 2.20 9.64 21.32
N GLN A 247 1.60 9.35 20.16
CA GLN A 247 1.09 10.38 19.24
C GLN A 247 -0.43 10.51 19.23
N ASN A 248 -1.15 9.79 20.11
CA ASN A 248 -2.61 9.75 20.17
C ASN A 248 -3.25 9.46 18.79
N GLY A 249 -2.60 8.65 17.95
CA GLY A 249 -2.92 8.51 16.53
C GLY A 249 -4.36 8.09 16.27
N LEU A 250 -4.93 7.21 17.11
CA LEU A 250 -6.33 6.79 16.98
C LEU A 250 -7.30 7.97 17.12
N LYS A 251 -7.09 8.82 18.14
CA LYS A 251 -7.91 10.01 18.36
C LYS A 251 -7.78 10.98 17.20
N VAL A 252 -6.56 11.25 16.75
CA VAL A 252 -6.29 12.14 15.61
C VAL A 252 -7.03 11.67 14.35
N ILE A 253 -6.97 10.37 14.04
CA ILE A 253 -7.62 9.79 12.86
C ILE A 253 -9.15 9.81 12.98
N VAL A 254 -9.70 9.51 14.16
CA VAL A 254 -11.17 9.55 14.38
C VAL A 254 -11.71 10.97 14.32
N GLU A 255 -10.98 11.97 14.83
CA GLU A 255 -11.38 13.37 14.70
C GLU A 255 -11.29 13.85 13.25
N ALA A 256 -10.24 13.48 12.50
CA ALA A 256 -10.15 13.77 11.07
C ALA A 256 -11.31 13.15 10.27
N ALA A 257 -11.77 11.96 10.65
CA ALA A 257 -12.92 11.32 10.02
C ALA A 257 -14.22 12.12 10.21
N LYS A 258 -14.40 12.74 11.38
CA LYS A 258 -15.56 13.61 11.67
C LYS A 258 -15.52 14.93 10.88
N ALA A 259 -14.34 15.42 10.53
CA ALA A 259 -14.16 16.63 9.72
C ALA A 259 -14.39 16.42 8.22
N HIS A 260 -14.35 15.16 7.74
CA HIS A 260 -14.47 14.82 6.30
C HIS A 260 -15.66 13.90 5.99
N PRO A 261 -16.88 14.13 6.49
CA PRO A 261 -17.98 13.14 6.45
C PRO A 261 -18.41 12.72 5.03
N GLU A 262 -18.18 13.57 4.02
CA GLU A 262 -18.57 13.32 2.63
C GLU A 262 -17.37 12.96 1.72
N ASN A 263 -16.13 13.06 2.21
CA ASN A 263 -14.94 12.85 1.38
C ASN A 263 -14.50 11.39 1.39
N THR A 264 -15.08 10.59 0.50
CA THR A 264 -14.84 9.14 0.41
C THR A 264 -13.37 8.75 0.25
N SER A 265 -12.56 9.58 -0.45
CA SER A 265 -11.12 9.34 -0.60
C SER A 265 -10.39 9.46 0.73
N VAL A 266 -10.67 10.52 1.51
CA VAL A 266 -10.07 10.71 2.84
C VAL A 266 -10.55 9.62 3.80
N LEU A 267 -11.85 9.33 3.83
CA LEU A 267 -12.43 8.32 4.72
C LEU A 267 -11.87 6.92 4.45
N SER A 268 -11.64 6.58 3.18
CA SER A 268 -10.96 5.35 2.76
C SER A 268 -9.57 5.23 3.40
N GLU A 269 -8.76 6.29 3.33
CA GLU A 269 -7.41 6.31 3.89
C GLU A 269 -7.41 6.31 5.42
N LEU A 270 -8.38 6.97 6.06
CA LEU A 270 -8.54 6.95 7.52
C LEU A 270 -8.90 5.54 8.00
N CYS A 271 -9.87 4.86 7.37
CA CYS A 271 -10.23 3.48 7.68
C CYS A 271 -9.07 2.50 7.46
N ALA A 272 -8.31 2.65 6.37
CA ALA A 272 -7.11 1.85 6.13
C ALA A 272 -6.06 2.07 7.23
N THR A 273 -5.93 3.29 7.75
CA THR A 273 -4.97 3.63 8.80
C THR A 273 -5.40 3.08 10.15
N LEU A 274 -6.67 3.23 10.54
CA LEU A 274 -7.22 2.58 11.74
C LEU A 274 -7.02 1.07 11.70
N SER A 275 -7.28 0.44 10.55
CA SER A 275 -7.05 -1.01 10.36
C SER A 275 -5.61 -1.42 10.66
N ARG A 276 -4.63 -0.58 10.28
CA ARG A 276 -3.20 -0.84 10.49
C ARG A 276 -2.73 -0.55 11.91
N LEU A 277 -3.43 0.29 12.65
CA LEU A 277 -3.12 0.63 14.04
C LEU A 277 -3.85 -0.27 15.05
N ALA A 278 -4.91 -0.97 14.65
CA ALA A 278 -5.65 -1.93 15.47
C ALA A 278 -4.87 -3.27 15.69
N VAL A 279 -3.63 -3.17 16.17
CA VAL A 279 -2.70 -4.31 16.34
C VAL A 279 -2.75 -4.96 17.73
N ARG A 280 -3.56 -4.41 18.65
CA ARG A 280 -3.73 -4.89 20.03
C ARG A 280 -5.19 -4.83 20.45
N ASN A 281 -5.56 -5.68 21.39
CA ASN A 281 -6.93 -5.74 21.92
C ASN A 281 -7.36 -4.42 22.58
N GLU A 282 -6.45 -3.76 23.31
CA GLU A 282 -6.68 -2.44 23.91
C GLU A 282 -6.94 -1.37 22.84
N PHE A 283 -6.18 -1.34 21.76
CA PHE A 283 -6.34 -0.36 20.68
C PHE A 283 -7.65 -0.55 19.91
N CYS A 284 -8.11 -1.79 19.75
CA CYS A 284 -9.44 -2.06 19.20
C CYS A 284 -10.54 -1.44 20.06
N GLN A 285 -10.43 -1.57 21.38
CA GLN A 285 -11.39 -0.97 22.31
C GLN A 285 -11.30 0.56 22.31
N ASP A 286 -10.09 1.13 22.31
CA ASP A 286 -9.88 2.58 22.24
C ASP A 286 -10.56 3.19 21.01
N ILE A 287 -10.52 2.52 19.84
CA ILE A 287 -11.24 2.98 18.63
C ILE A 287 -12.74 3.05 18.89
N VAL A 288 -13.32 2.08 19.61
CA VAL A 288 -14.74 2.11 19.99
C VAL A 288 -15.03 3.25 20.94
N ASP A 289 -14.20 3.43 21.97
CA ASP A 289 -14.37 4.45 23.01
C ASP A 289 -14.25 5.88 22.44
N LEU A 290 -13.44 6.06 21.39
CA LEU A 290 -13.32 7.31 20.62
C LEU A 290 -14.52 7.56 19.68
N GLY A 291 -15.44 6.61 19.55
CA GLY A 291 -16.62 6.67 18.68
C GLY A 291 -16.38 6.16 17.25
N GLY A 292 -15.24 5.54 16.98
CA GLY A 292 -14.86 5.05 15.66
C GLY A 292 -15.79 3.94 15.13
N LEU A 293 -16.29 3.05 16.00
CA LEU A 293 -17.25 2.01 15.58
C LEU A 293 -18.56 2.62 15.06
N LYS A 294 -19.15 3.56 15.81
CA LYS A 294 -20.39 4.23 15.39
C LYS A 294 -20.19 4.91 14.03
N PHE A 295 -19.06 5.61 13.88
CA PHE A 295 -18.69 6.23 12.61
C PHE A 295 -18.58 5.19 11.47
N MET A 296 -17.88 4.08 11.66
CA MET A 296 -17.72 3.05 10.61
C MET A 296 -19.05 2.39 10.22
N ILE A 297 -19.96 2.16 11.17
CA ILE A 297 -21.29 1.61 10.89
C ILE A 297 -22.13 2.59 10.07
N THR A 298 -22.17 3.86 10.46
CA THR A 298 -22.85 4.91 9.69
C THR A 298 -22.24 5.06 8.29
N LEU A 299 -20.91 5.10 8.20
CA LEU A 299 -20.20 5.23 6.93
C LEU A 299 -20.50 4.05 5.98
N LEU A 300 -20.53 2.81 6.50
CA LEU A 300 -20.88 1.65 5.69
C LEU A 300 -22.31 1.75 5.16
N ALA A 301 -23.26 2.17 6.00
CA ALA A 301 -24.66 2.32 5.62
C ALA A 301 -24.86 3.41 4.56
N ASP A 302 -24.22 4.56 4.73
CA ASP A 302 -24.39 5.73 3.86
C ASP A 302 -23.63 5.59 2.53
N SER A 303 -22.58 4.77 2.49
CA SER A 303 -21.68 4.61 1.33
C SER A 303 -21.75 3.24 0.67
N LEU A 304 -22.86 2.51 0.82
CA LEU A 304 -23.03 1.17 0.25
C LEU A 304 -22.79 1.11 -1.26
N ASP A 305 -22.95 2.20 -2.01
CA ASP A 305 -22.74 2.23 -3.46
C ASP A 305 -21.28 2.47 -3.89
N CYS A 306 -20.36 2.75 -2.95
CA CYS A 306 -18.96 3.03 -3.24
C CYS A 306 -18.06 1.82 -2.88
N PRO A 307 -17.74 0.91 -3.82
CA PRO A 307 -17.06 -0.35 -3.50
C PRO A 307 -15.66 -0.17 -2.90
N GLU A 308 -14.92 0.85 -3.33
CA GLU A 308 -13.58 1.12 -2.81
C GLU A 308 -13.59 1.54 -1.34
N LEU A 309 -14.55 2.39 -0.96
CA LEU A 309 -14.73 2.80 0.42
C LEU A 309 -15.29 1.66 1.27
N VAL A 310 -16.32 0.95 0.78
CA VAL A 310 -16.90 -0.23 1.43
C VAL A 310 -15.81 -1.24 1.80
N LYS A 311 -14.93 -1.56 0.86
CA LYS A 311 -13.79 -2.46 1.10
C LYS A 311 -12.94 -2.02 2.31
N GLN A 312 -12.59 -0.74 2.39
CA GLN A 312 -11.77 -0.23 3.50
C GLN A 312 -12.54 -0.25 4.83
N VAL A 313 -13.83 0.07 4.82
CA VAL A 313 -14.66 0.02 6.05
C VAL A 313 -14.79 -1.42 6.53
N LEU A 314 -15.02 -2.39 5.64
CA LEU A 314 -15.05 -3.81 5.98
C LEU A 314 -13.71 -4.30 6.55
N SER A 315 -12.59 -3.86 5.97
CA SER A 315 -11.25 -4.15 6.49
C SER A 315 -11.05 -3.57 7.90
N ALA A 316 -11.55 -2.36 8.15
CA ALA A 316 -11.46 -1.71 9.46
C ALA A 316 -12.31 -2.43 10.52
N LEU A 317 -13.57 -2.77 10.19
CA LEU A 317 -14.44 -3.58 11.06
C LEU A 317 -13.80 -4.94 11.38
N LYS A 318 -13.21 -5.61 10.38
CA LYS A 318 -12.45 -6.85 10.59
C LYS A 318 -11.28 -6.65 11.56
N ALA A 319 -10.53 -5.56 11.42
CA ALA A 319 -9.35 -5.29 12.23
C ALA A 319 -9.72 -5.02 13.70
N ILE A 320 -10.71 -4.15 13.95
CA ILE A 320 -11.14 -3.85 15.33
C ILE A 320 -11.86 -5.03 16.00
N ALA A 321 -12.42 -5.95 15.21
CA ALA A 321 -12.95 -7.22 15.70
C ALA A 321 -11.85 -8.18 16.22
N GLY A 322 -10.59 -7.76 16.29
CA GLY A 322 -9.53 -8.46 17.04
C GLY A 322 -9.82 -8.56 18.54
N ASN A 323 -10.63 -7.65 19.09
CA ASN A 323 -11.11 -7.69 20.47
C ASN A 323 -12.49 -8.38 20.57
N ASP A 324 -12.64 -9.31 21.52
CA ASP A 324 -13.86 -10.11 21.66
C ASP A 324 -15.09 -9.28 22.09
N ASP A 325 -14.94 -8.22 22.88
CA ASP A 325 -16.03 -7.31 23.26
C ASP A 325 -16.44 -6.44 22.06
N VAL A 326 -15.46 -6.02 21.26
CA VAL A 326 -15.70 -5.24 20.04
C VAL A 326 -16.43 -6.06 18.98
N LYS A 327 -16.20 -7.37 18.87
CA LYS A 327 -17.00 -8.27 18.01
C LYS A 327 -18.50 -8.16 18.35
N ASP A 328 -18.81 -8.25 19.63
CA ASP A 328 -20.21 -8.20 20.09
C ASP A 328 -20.78 -6.80 19.87
N ALA A 329 -19.99 -5.74 20.10
CA ALA A 329 -20.38 -4.37 19.80
C ALA A 329 -20.70 -4.15 18.31
N ILE A 330 -19.89 -4.69 17.39
CA ILE A 330 -20.14 -4.62 15.94
C ILE A 330 -21.47 -5.30 15.59
N VAL A 331 -21.72 -6.50 16.10
CA VAL A 331 -22.95 -7.24 15.83
C VAL A 331 -24.17 -6.53 16.42
N ASN A 332 -24.08 -6.06 17.67
CA ASN A 332 -25.14 -5.31 18.35
C ASN A 332 -25.47 -3.97 17.66
N ALA A 333 -24.50 -3.38 16.94
CA ALA A 333 -24.71 -2.18 16.13
C ALA A 333 -25.29 -2.47 14.74
N GLY A 334 -25.69 -3.71 14.43
CA GLY A 334 -26.22 -4.10 13.11
C GLY A 334 -25.13 -4.36 12.06
N GLY A 335 -23.85 -4.42 12.45
CA GLY A 335 -22.74 -4.57 11.52
C GLY A 335 -22.80 -5.84 10.68
N ALA A 336 -23.27 -6.96 11.23
CA ALA A 336 -23.40 -8.22 10.48
C ALA A 336 -24.36 -8.10 9.29
N GLU A 337 -25.50 -7.42 9.48
CA GLU A 337 -26.49 -7.17 8.42
C GLU A 337 -25.92 -6.26 7.34
N LEU A 338 -25.29 -5.14 7.72
CA LEU A 338 -24.67 -4.21 6.79
C LEU A 338 -23.53 -4.84 5.98
N ILE A 339 -22.72 -5.71 6.59
CA ILE A 339 -21.66 -6.44 5.88
C ILE A 339 -22.28 -7.34 4.81
N VAL A 340 -23.36 -8.07 5.13
CA VAL A 340 -24.04 -8.94 4.15
C VAL A 340 -24.69 -8.11 3.04
N MET A 341 -25.32 -6.98 3.37
CA MET A 341 -25.87 -6.05 2.37
C MET A 341 -24.77 -5.56 1.42
N ALA A 342 -23.61 -5.16 1.94
CA ALA A 342 -22.47 -4.72 1.15
C ALA A 342 -21.94 -5.82 0.21
N MET A 343 -21.81 -7.06 0.72
CA MET A 343 -21.40 -8.22 -0.09
C MET A 343 -22.39 -8.50 -1.21
N ASN A 344 -23.70 -8.48 -0.92
CA ASN A 344 -24.74 -8.73 -1.92
C ASN A 344 -24.79 -7.62 -2.98
N ARG A 345 -24.66 -6.35 -2.56
CA ARG A 345 -24.65 -5.19 -3.46
C ARG A 345 -23.49 -5.24 -4.45
N HIS A 346 -22.32 -5.67 -3.99
CA HIS A 346 -21.07 -5.72 -4.76
C HIS A 346 -20.58 -7.15 -5.00
N MET A 347 -21.50 -8.10 -5.22
CA MET A 347 -21.16 -9.51 -5.39
C MET A 347 -20.16 -9.76 -6.53
N ALA A 348 -20.12 -8.90 -7.55
CA ALA A 348 -19.17 -8.96 -8.65
C ALA A 348 -17.77 -8.40 -8.32
N ASN A 349 -17.57 -7.77 -7.15
CA ASN A 349 -16.27 -7.26 -6.71
C ASN A 349 -15.63 -8.22 -5.70
N ALA A 350 -14.62 -8.95 -6.17
CA ALA A 350 -13.91 -9.95 -5.36
C ALA A 350 -13.34 -9.38 -4.05
N GLN A 351 -12.82 -8.14 -4.06
CA GLN A 351 -12.21 -7.53 -2.89
C GLN A 351 -13.24 -7.21 -1.80
N VAL A 352 -14.45 -6.77 -2.17
CA VAL A 352 -15.55 -6.54 -1.22
C VAL A 352 -16.02 -7.86 -0.64
N CYS A 353 -16.20 -8.89 -1.47
CA CYS A 353 -16.57 -10.24 -1.01
C CYS A 353 -15.49 -10.83 -0.08
N GLU A 354 -14.21 -10.67 -0.39
CA GLU A 354 -13.11 -11.11 0.45
C GLU A 354 -13.15 -10.43 1.82
N GLN A 355 -13.20 -9.09 1.87
CA GLN A 355 -13.20 -8.37 3.15
C GLN A 355 -14.49 -8.61 3.94
N GLY A 356 -15.64 -8.75 3.27
CA GLY A 356 -16.92 -9.07 3.90
C GLY A 356 -16.91 -10.45 4.56
N SER A 357 -16.52 -11.48 3.81
CA SER A 357 -16.35 -12.85 4.34
C SER A 357 -15.32 -12.87 5.48
N ALA A 358 -14.22 -12.14 5.36
CA ALA A 358 -13.20 -12.05 6.40
C ALA A 358 -13.71 -11.36 7.68
N ALA A 359 -14.46 -10.27 7.55
CA ALA A 359 -15.08 -9.57 8.68
C ALA A 359 -16.07 -10.48 9.41
N LEU A 360 -17.02 -11.10 8.69
CA LEU A 360 -17.97 -12.06 9.26
C LEU A 360 -17.24 -13.25 9.91
N CYS A 361 -16.16 -13.75 9.30
CA CYS A 361 -15.35 -14.85 9.82
C CYS A 361 -14.79 -14.52 11.21
N VAL A 362 -14.26 -13.30 11.39
CA VAL A 362 -13.72 -12.84 12.68
C VAL A 362 -14.84 -12.64 13.71
N LEU A 363 -15.99 -12.08 13.29
CA LEU A 363 -17.15 -11.90 14.17
C LEU A 363 -17.74 -13.22 14.68
N ALA A 364 -17.72 -14.28 13.86
CA ALA A 364 -18.16 -15.62 14.23
C ALA A 364 -17.15 -16.35 15.16
N LEU A 365 -15.87 -15.97 15.13
CA LEU A 365 -14.80 -16.72 15.79
C LEU A 365 -14.99 -16.76 17.31
N ARG A 366 -15.31 -17.96 17.83
CA ARG A 366 -15.56 -18.27 19.26
C ARG A 366 -16.79 -17.55 19.86
N LYS A 367 -17.71 -17.06 19.02
CA LYS A 367 -18.89 -16.27 19.43
C LYS A 367 -20.20 -16.90 18.92
N PRO A 368 -20.74 -17.93 19.59
CA PRO A 368 -21.95 -18.63 19.11
C PRO A 368 -23.18 -17.73 18.99
N ASN A 369 -23.31 -16.68 19.81
CA ASN A 369 -24.39 -15.69 19.67
C ASN A 369 -24.25 -14.89 18.37
N ASN A 370 -23.03 -14.45 18.03
CA ASN A 370 -22.77 -13.76 16.76
C ASN A 370 -23.00 -14.68 15.57
N CYS A 371 -22.66 -15.98 15.67
CA CYS A 371 -22.97 -16.97 14.64
C CYS A 371 -24.48 -17.03 14.33
N LYS A 372 -25.34 -16.95 15.36
CA LYS A 372 -26.80 -16.93 15.15
C LYS A 372 -27.22 -15.72 14.32
N VAL A 373 -26.78 -14.52 14.71
CA VAL A 373 -27.10 -13.28 13.97
C VAL A 373 -26.58 -13.33 12.53
N ILE A 374 -25.34 -13.82 12.33
CA ILE A 374 -24.75 -13.96 10.99
C ILE A 374 -25.53 -14.96 10.13
N MET A 375 -26.03 -16.05 10.71
CA MET A 375 -26.90 -16.99 9.99
C MET A 375 -28.24 -16.37 9.65
N GLU A 376 -28.87 -15.68 10.60
CA GLU A 376 -30.18 -15.03 10.44
C GLU A 376 -30.16 -13.94 9.36
N CYS A 377 -29.08 -13.16 9.25
CA CYS A 377 -28.93 -12.16 8.18
C CYS A 377 -28.45 -12.73 6.84
N GLY A 378 -28.26 -14.05 6.71
CA GLY A 378 -27.87 -14.70 5.46
C GLY A 378 -26.37 -14.67 5.14
N GLY A 379 -25.50 -14.47 6.14
CA GLY A 379 -24.05 -14.39 5.93
C GLY A 379 -23.41 -15.65 5.37
N ALA A 380 -23.89 -16.84 5.73
CA ALA A 380 -23.43 -18.09 5.12
C ALA A 380 -23.79 -18.17 3.63
N LEU A 381 -25.00 -17.75 3.26
CA LEU A 381 -25.44 -17.73 1.87
C LEU A 381 -24.63 -16.73 1.04
N ALA A 382 -24.38 -15.53 1.57
CA ALA A 382 -23.56 -14.52 0.91
C ALA A 382 -22.13 -15.03 0.65
N ALA A 383 -21.53 -15.74 1.62
CA ALA A 383 -20.22 -16.35 1.44
C ALA A 383 -20.21 -17.44 0.36
N LEU A 384 -21.23 -18.30 0.31
CA LEU A 384 -21.37 -19.32 -0.73
C LEU A 384 -21.59 -18.70 -2.12
N GLN A 385 -22.36 -17.62 -2.22
CA GLN A 385 -22.52 -16.88 -3.47
C GLN A 385 -21.21 -16.22 -3.92
N ALA A 386 -20.43 -15.67 -2.98
CA ALA A 386 -19.11 -15.14 -3.27
C ALA A 386 -18.17 -16.23 -3.80
N MET A 387 -18.17 -17.42 -3.18
CA MET A 387 -17.38 -18.56 -3.66
C MET A 387 -17.79 -18.97 -5.09
N LYS A 388 -19.10 -18.99 -5.37
CA LYS A 388 -19.63 -19.34 -6.69
C LYS A 388 -19.29 -18.29 -7.77
N THR A 389 -19.30 -17.00 -7.39
CA THR A 389 -19.07 -15.88 -8.32
C THR A 389 -17.59 -15.72 -8.64
N HIS A 390 -16.71 -16.00 -7.67
CA HIS A 390 -15.26 -15.81 -7.78
C HIS A 390 -14.47 -17.11 -7.59
N PRO A 391 -14.67 -18.13 -8.44
CA PRO A 391 -14.02 -19.44 -8.27
C PRO A 391 -12.49 -19.37 -8.33
N ASP A 392 -11.93 -18.43 -9.09
CA ASP A 392 -10.49 -18.26 -9.30
C ASP A 392 -9.81 -17.37 -8.25
N GLU A 393 -10.59 -16.69 -7.41
CA GLU A 393 -10.07 -15.76 -6.39
C GLU A 393 -9.79 -16.49 -5.06
N VAL A 394 -8.55 -16.97 -4.92
CA VAL A 394 -8.11 -17.79 -3.78
C VAL A 394 -8.46 -17.19 -2.41
N ASN A 395 -8.38 -15.87 -2.24
CA ASN A 395 -8.67 -15.23 -0.96
C ASN A 395 -10.16 -15.24 -0.64
N VAL A 396 -11.05 -15.05 -1.63
CA VAL A 396 -12.51 -15.16 -1.44
C VAL A 396 -12.86 -16.58 -0.98
N GLN A 397 -12.30 -17.60 -1.64
CA GLN A 397 -12.50 -19.00 -1.30
C GLN A 397 -12.04 -19.30 0.13
N LYS A 398 -10.81 -18.88 0.47
CA LYS A 398 -10.20 -19.09 1.78
C LYS A 398 -11.01 -18.46 2.91
N GLN A 399 -11.38 -17.19 2.78
CA GLN A 399 -12.14 -16.47 3.82
C GLN A 399 -13.55 -17.05 4.00
N SER A 400 -14.20 -17.45 2.90
CA SER A 400 -15.52 -18.07 2.94
C SER A 400 -15.49 -19.44 3.61
N CYS A 401 -14.49 -20.28 3.30
CA CYS A 401 -14.29 -21.56 4.00
C CYS A 401 -14.05 -21.34 5.50
N MET A 402 -13.24 -20.35 5.89
CA MET A 402 -12.99 -20.03 7.29
C MET A 402 -14.24 -19.55 8.03
N LEU A 403 -15.07 -18.73 7.38
CA LEU A 403 -16.36 -18.30 7.91
C LEU A 403 -17.29 -19.49 8.15
N LEU A 404 -17.51 -20.33 7.13
CA LEU A 404 -18.40 -21.49 7.23
C LEU A 404 -17.96 -22.44 8.34
N ARG A 405 -16.64 -22.71 8.46
CA ARG A 405 -16.07 -23.47 9.58
C ARG A 405 -16.41 -22.84 10.92
N ASN A 406 -16.18 -21.53 11.08
CA ASN A 406 -16.41 -20.83 12.34
C ASN A 406 -17.91 -20.82 12.73
N LEU A 407 -18.81 -20.75 11.75
CA LEU A 407 -20.26 -20.79 11.95
C LEU A 407 -20.77 -22.13 12.48
N VAL A 408 -20.06 -23.23 12.27
CA VAL A 408 -20.52 -24.57 12.72
C VAL A 408 -19.68 -25.14 13.86
N ALA A 409 -18.44 -24.66 14.06
CA ALA A 409 -17.51 -25.21 15.04
C ALA A 409 -18.06 -25.25 16.49
N ARG A 410 -18.92 -24.31 16.87
CA ARG A 410 -19.59 -24.26 18.20
C ARG A 410 -21.12 -24.17 18.11
N THR A 411 -21.67 -24.40 16.92
CA THR A 411 -23.08 -24.21 16.56
C THR A 411 -23.46 -25.22 15.48
N ARG A 412 -23.35 -26.51 15.82
CA ARG A 412 -23.51 -27.63 14.87
C ARG A 412 -24.90 -27.73 14.25
N ASP A 413 -25.91 -27.13 14.87
CA ASP A 413 -27.27 -27.10 14.34
C ASP A 413 -27.36 -26.38 12.97
N PHE A 414 -26.38 -25.55 12.63
CA PHE A 414 -26.30 -24.89 11.32
C PHE A 414 -25.70 -25.75 10.22
N SER A 415 -25.06 -26.88 10.53
CA SER A 415 -24.36 -27.70 9.55
C SER A 415 -25.27 -28.19 8.43
N GLN A 416 -26.43 -28.76 8.79
CA GLN A 416 -27.38 -29.29 7.81
C GLN A 416 -27.88 -28.19 6.87
N LEU A 417 -28.25 -27.03 7.42
CA LEU A 417 -28.72 -25.88 6.64
C LEU A 417 -27.63 -25.37 5.67
N ILE A 418 -26.38 -25.29 6.14
CA ILE A 418 -25.25 -24.87 5.30
C ILE A 418 -24.96 -25.88 4.18
N LEU A 419 -25.07 -27.18 4.46
CA LEU A 419 -24.92 -28.23 3.46
C LEU A 419 -26.02 -28.18 2.40
N GLU A 420 -27.28 -27.96 2.81
CA GLU A 420 -28.41 -27.81 1.90
C GLU A 420 -28.27 -26.60 0.95
N MET A 421 -27.52 -25.56 1.36
CA MET A 421 -27.15 -24.43 0.49
C MET A 421 -26.04 -24.77 -0.54
N GLY A 422 -25.50 -25.98 -0.53
CA GLY A 422 -24.49 -26.44 -1.48
C GLY A 422 -23.03 -26.23 -1.04
N ALA A 423 -22.78 -26.02 0.25
CA ALA A 423 -21.43 -25.74 0.77
C ALA A 423 -20.40 -26.83 0.44
N GLU A 424 -20.76 -28.10 0.52
CA GLU A 424 -19.82 -29.21 0.28
C GLU A 424 -19.20 -29.17 -1.12
N ALA A 425 -20.02 -28.94 -2.15
CA ALA A 425 -19.57 -28.87 -3.53
C ALA A 425 -18.64 -27.67 -3.76
N LEU A 426 -19.00 -26.50 -3.23
CA LEU A 426 -18.21 -25.27 -3.39
C LEU A 426 -16.87 -25.36 -2.64
N ILE A 427 -16.85 -25.89 -1.42
CA ILE A 427 -15.60 -26.09 -0.67
C ILE A 427 -14.71 -27.13 -1.36
N SER A 428 -15.29 -28.21 -1.89
CA SER A 428 -14.54 -29.22 -2.64
C SER A 428 -13.92 -28.66 -3.92
N GLN A 429 -14.64 -27.80 -4.64
CA GLN A 429 -14.12 -27.08 -5.80
C GLN A 429 -12.95 -26.16 -5.41
N ALA A 430 -13.09 -25.40 -4.33
CA ALA A 430 -12.02 -24.55 -3.81
C ALA A 430 -10.76 -25.35 -3.44
N LEU A 431 -10.92 -26.52 -2.82
CA LEU A 431 -9.81 -27.42 -2.49
C LEU A 431 -9.09 -27.98 -3.71
N ALA A 432 -9.82 -28.24 -4.79
CA ALA A 432 -9.25 -28.74 -6.04
C ALA A 432 -8.52 -27.64 -6.83
N ALA A 433 -9.06 -26.42 -6.84
CA ALA A 433 -8.49 -25.30 -7.58
C ALA A 433 -7.32 -24.63 -6.86
N HIS A 434 -7.35 -24.55 -5.52
CA HIS A 434 -6.44 -23.69 -4.75
C HIS A 434 -5.74 -24.44 -3.62
N ARG A 435 -4.42 -24.59 -3.75
CA ARG A 435 -3.57 -25.23 -2.71
C ARG A 435 -3.71 -24.55 -1.34
N ASP A 436 -3.82 -23.23 -1.33
CA ASP A 436 -3.89 -22.42 -0.11
C ASP A 436 -5.23 -22.56 0.65
N CYS A 437 -6.26 -23.11 0.00
CA CYS A 437 -7.51 -23.48 0.66
C CYS A 437 -7.43 -24.84 1.37
N GLY A 438 -6.36 -25.62 1.15
CA GLY A 438 -6.23 -27.00 1.58
C GLY A 438 -6.65 -27.26 3.04
N ASP A 439 -6.00 -26.58 3.98
CA ASP A 439 -6.25 -26.84 5.41
C ASP A 439 -7.58 -26.26 5.88
N VAL A 440 -7.93 -25.06 5.42
CA VAL A 440 -9.17 -24.38 5.84
C VAL A 440 -10.41 -25.05 5.28
N GLY A 441 -10.38 -25.49 4.02
CA GLY A 441 -11.50 -26.17 3.36
C GLY A 441 -11.73 -27.57 3.95
N ARG A 442 -10.65 -28.34 4.19
CA ARG A 442 -10.75 -29.64 4.88
C ARG A 442 -11.31 -29.49 6.30
N ALA A 443 -10.88 -28.46 7.03
CA ALA A 443 -11.42 -28.17 8.35
C ALA A 443 -12.91 -27.77 8.31
N ALA A 444 -13.32 -26.97 7.31
CA ALA A 444 -14.72 -26.60 7.12
C ALA A 444 -15.60 -27.83 6.82
N LEU A 445 -15.20 -28.67 5.86
CA LEU A 445 -15.91 -29.92 5.52
C LEU A 445 -16.02 -30.85 6.73
N ARG A 446 -14.94 -31.03 7.49
CA ARG A 446 -14.95 -31.84 8.72
C ARG A 446 -15.96 -31.30 9.74
N ASP A 447 -15.97 -29.99 9.99
CA ASP A 447 -16.85 -29.40 11.00
C ASP A 447 -18.32 -29.35 10.52
N LEU A 448 -18.56 -29.36 9.21
CA LEU A 448 -19.89 -29.56 8.61
C LEU A 448 -20.37 -31.02 8.70
N GLY A 449 -19.49 -31.97 8.97
CA GLY A 449 -19.82 -33.40 9.05
C GLY A 449 -19.63 -34.17 7.74
N CYS A 450 -18.98 -33.58 6.73
CA CYS A 450 -18.61 -34.27 5.50
C CYS A 450 -17.40 -35.20 5.72
N GLN A 451 -17.24 -36.18 4.85
CA GLN A 451 -16.09 -37.07 4.88
C GLN A 451 -14.85 -36.35 4.32
N VAL A 452 -13.75 -36.36 5.08
CA VAL A 452 -12.50 -35.70 4.69
C VAL A 452 -11.31 -36.62 5.00
N GLU A 453 -10.42 -36.79 4.03
CA GLU A 453 -9.11 -37.42 4.27
C GLU A 453 -8.15 -36.39 4.87
N LEU A 454 -7.81 -36.56 6.14
CA LEU A 454 -6.79 -35.76 6.81
C LEU A 454 -5.45 -36.47 6.70
N ARG A 455 -4.50 -35.85 5.99
CA ARG A 455 -3.12 -36.35 5.92
C ARG A 455 -2.35 -35.84 7.14
N GLU A 456 -2.12 -36.70 8.13
CA GLU A 456 -1.27 -36.39 9.27
C GLU A 456 0.18 -36.17 8.79
N LEU A 457 0.66 -34.92 8.83
CA LEU A 457 2.04 -34.59 8.44
C LEU A 457 3.07 -34.97 9.52
N TRP A 458 2.63 -35.22 10.76
CA TRP A 458 3.51 -35.56 11.88
C TRP A 458 2.80 -36.47 12.87
N THR A 459 3.27 -37.72 13.01
CA THR A 459 2.69 -38.72 13.92
C THR A 459 3.39 -38.77 15.28
N GLY A 460 4.32 -37.85 15.57
CA GLY A 460 5.00 -37.74 16.86
C GLY A 460 5.63 -39.04 17.39
N LYS A 461 6.17 -39.90 16.53
CA LYS A 461 6.93 -41.07 17.01
C LYS A 461 8.21 -40.54 17.67
N LYS A 462 8.29 -40.67 19.00
CA LYS A 462 9.45 -40.32 19.84
C LYS A 462 10.74 -40.89 19.23
N GLY A 463 11.49 -40.08 18.50
CA GLY A 463 12.91 -40.33 18.30
C GLY A 463 13.60 -40.03 19.64
N SER A 464 14.25 -41.02 20.23
CA SER A 464 15.13 -40.79 21.37
C SER A 464 16.15 -39.71 20.98
N LEU A 465 16.22 -38.62 21.76
CA LEU A 465 17.34 -37.69 21.69
C LEU A 465 18.60 -38.51 21.97
N SER A 466 19.41 -38.75 20.94
CA SER A 466 20.76 -39.29 21.11
C SER A 466 21.57 -38.23 21.85
N HIS A 467 21.96 -38.56 23.08
CA HIS A 467 22.80 -37.75 23.97
C HIS A 467 24.18 -37.46 23.39
#